data_AF-A0A1V5H517-F1
#
_entry.id   AF-A0A1V5H517-F1
#
_cell.length_a   1.000
_cell.length_b   1.000
_cell.length_c   1.000
_cell.angle_alpha   90.00
_cell.angle_beta   90.00
_cell.angle_gamma   90.00
#
_symmetry.space_group_name_H-M   'P 1'
#
loop_
_entity.id
_entity.type
_entity.pdbx_description
1 polymer ?
#
loop_
_entity_poly.entity_id
_entity_poly.type
_entity_poly.pdbx_seq_one_letter_code
_entity_poly.pdbx_strand_id
1 'polypeptide(L)'
;MKRLSCIPIAVLAIVLIAPAHPYGANDHETAFYRLVVEDRQGFGYEAFRLIIPRSWKFSGGVSWNFGKTPPEASTVFTVSSPDNRSVYEQNGRMNMFYSQDPGLCSSRALSGSEILKPMAACDFLKKYYIPRCRKGVSSLKIRQSQTLEALARQNRELACIQMDLFSRILPFGFPYEIHSDAARVQVEYIQSGRKIIEDFTVTITYMVAYYQSTYGNVGATTWIPVVASFHAPADEMDRRVRTFKIITDSRKDNPHWTEDYIRLCATIARDQIRRKEAVLASMRKAAGARSEISDMISESYAKRNEAYDRIFESYSDAVRSVNSYVDPINDWEIELPTGHDNAWTNGFEYIFSDDAGFDPNIGSSQQWTRMGRKHK
;
A
#
# COMPACT_ATOMS: atom_id res chain seq x y z
N MET A 1 40.02 -5.43 -46.13
CA MET A 1 40.01 -4.00 -45.75
C MET A 1 38.87 -3.73 -44.76
N LYS A 2 39.28 -3.24 -43.58
CA LYS A 2 38.56 -2.44 -42.57
C LYS A 2 37.22 -2.90 -41.97
N ARG A 3 37.37 -3.38 -40.73
CA ARG A 3 36.43 -3.31 -39.60
C ARG A 3 36.04 -1.87 -39.25
N LEU A 4 34.83 -1.70 -38.69
CA LEU A 4 34.35 -0.71 -37.70
C LEU A 4 32.96 -1.26 -37.27
N SER A 5 32.75 -1.99 -36.17
CA SER A 5 32.79 -1.64 -34.74
C SER A 5 32.18 -0.27 -34.42
N CYS A 6 31.00 -0.25 -33.78
CA CYS A 6 30.71 0.69 -32.68
C CYS A 6 29.41 0.35 -31.90
N ILE A 7 29.64 -0.23 -30.71
CA ILE A 7 29.12 0.15 -29.38
C ILE A 7 27.60 -0.04 -29.07
N PRO A 8 27.25 -0.98 -28.16
CA PRO A 8 25.99 -0.93 -27.43
C PRO A 8 26.06 0.13 -26.33
N ILE A 9 25.08 1.03 -26.29
CA ILE A 9 24.90 2.02 -25.24
C ILE A 9 24.50 1.28 -23.96
N ALA A 10 25.48 1.04 -23.09
CA ALA A 10 25.25 0.67 -21.71
C ALA A 10 24.68 1.89 -20.97
N VAL A 11 23.41 1.82 -20.56
CA VAL A 11 22.84 2.77 -19.61
C VAL A 11 23.46 2.46 -18.25
N LEU A 12 24.50 3.21 -17.92
CA LEU A 12 25.15 3.20 -16.63
C LEU A 12 24.17 3.77 -15.60
N ALA A 13 23.54 2.91 -14.81
CA ALA A 13 22.83 3.33 -13.61
C ALA A 13 23.86 3.87 -12.62
N ILE A 14 23.98 5.18 -12.52
CA ILE A 14 24.72 5.83 -11.44
C ILE A 14 23.87 5.64 -10.18
N VAL A 15 24.16 4.55 -9.46
CA VAL A 15 23.80 4.45 -8.04
C VAL A 15 24.76 5.38 -7.33
N LEU A 16 24.25 6.51 -6.83
CA LEU A 16 24.95 7.30 -5.82
C LEU A 16 25.04 6.43 -4.55
N ILE A 17 26.12 5.65 -4.45
CA ILE A 17 26.49 4.95 -3.23
C ILE A 17 27.03 6.04 -2.30
N ALA A 18 26.18 6.52 -1.38
CA ALA A 18 26.66 7.26 -0.22
C ALA A 18 27.62 6.36 0.58
N PRO A 19 28.76 6.87 1.08
CA PRO A 19 29.70 6.06 1.83
C PRO A 19 29.03 5.51 3.10
N ALA A 20 28.87 4.18 3.15
CA ALA A 20 28.46 3.47 4.34
C ALA A 20 29.54 3.67 5.42
N HIS A 21 29.21 4.41 6.46
CA HIS A 21 30.05 4.49 7.67
C HIS A 21 29.72 3.28 8.56
N PRO A 22 30.73 2.65 9.19
CA PRO A 22 30.50 1.54 10.10
C PRO A 22 29.96 2.09 11.42
N TYR A 23 28.64 2.12 11.55
CA TYR A 23 27.97 2.15 12.84
C TYR A 23 28.15 0.79 13.53
N GLY A 24 28.16 0.77 14.87
CA GLY A 24 28.43 -0.45 15.64
C GLY A 24 27.42 -1.54 15.35
N ALA A 25 27.76 -2.81 15.60
CA ALA A 25 26.94 -3.98 15.24
C ALA A 25 25.51 -4.00 15.83
N ASN A 26 25.16 -3.07 16.74
CA ASN A 26 23.82 -2.87 17.30
C ASN A 26 23.00 -1.74 16.61
N ASP A 27 23.58 -0.96 15.69
CA ASP A 27 22.97 0.22 15.06
C ASP A 27 22.20 -0.08 13.75
N HIS A 28 22.24 -1.33 13.27
CA HIS A 28 21.67 -1.66 11.95
C HIS A 28 20.14 -1.79 11.93
N GLU A 29 19.47 -1.75 13.09
CA GLU A 29 18.01 -1.81 13.23
C GLU A 29 17.36 -0.47 13.62
N THR A 30 18.16 0.56 13.92
CA THR A 30 17.70 1.88 14.38
C THR A 30 17.69 2.93 13.26
N ALA A 31 18.41 2.69 12.16
CA ALA A 31 18.53 3.62 11.04
C ALA A 31 17.55 3.29 9.89
N PHE A 32 16.82 4.30 9.45
CA PHE A 32 15.82 4.25 8.40
C PHE A 32 16.06 5.35 7.37
N TYR A 33 15.46 5.23 6.20
CA TYR A 33 15.46 6.29 5.19
C TYR A 33 14.07 6.51 4.61
N ARG A 34 13.83 7.74 4.17
CA ARG A 34 12.64 8.11 3.41
C ARG A 34 12.72 7.53 2.00
N LEU A 35 11.75 6.72 1.64
CA LEU A 35 11.57 6.22 0.28
C LEU A 35 10.38 6.94 -0.37
N VAL A 36 10.65 7.61 -1.49
CA VAL A 36 9.62 8.21 -2.36
C VAL A 36 9.44 7.33 -3.58
N VAL A 37 8.20 6.92 -3.86
CA VAL A 37 7.86 6.07 -5.01
C VAL A 37 7.13 6.90 -6.06
N GLU A 38 7.80 7.10 -7.20
CA GLU A 38 7.25 7.82 -8.35
C GLU A 38 6.50 6.88 -9.30
N ASP A 39 5.37 7.35 -9.83
CA ASP A 39 4.65 6.68 -10.91
C ASP A 39 5.31 6.96 -12.27
N ARG A 40 6.43 6.31 -12.54
CA ARG A 40 7.22 6.52 -13.75
C ARG A 40 6.53 6.05 -15.05
N GLN A 41 5.55 5.17 -14.95
CA GLN A 41 4.80 4.67 -16.11
C GLN A 41 3.56 5.51 -16.42
N GLY A 42 2.99 6.15 -15.40
CA GLY A 42 1.81 6.98 -15.50
C GLY A 42 2.11 8.47 -15.39
N PHE A 43 1.74 9.07 -14.26
CA PHE A 43 1.72 10.53 -14.11
C PHE A 43 3.10 11.19 -13.97
N GLY A 44 4.16 10.43 -13.70
CA GLY A 44 5.54 10.93 -13.66
C GLY A 44 5.92 11.68 -12.38
N TYR A 45 5.11 11.58 -11.31
CA TYR A 45 5.38 12.19 -10.01
C TYR A 45 5.10 11.21 -8.85
N GLU A 46 5.36 11.64 -7.61
CA GLU A 46 5.18 10.84 -6.38
C GLU A 46 3.76 10.23 -6.30
N ALA A 47 3.69 8.91 -6.15
CA ALA A 47 2.44 8.20 -5.88
C ALA A 47 2.24 7.96 -4.38
N PHE A 48 3.32 7.62 -3.69
CA PHE A 48 3.34 7.45 -2.24
C PHE A 48 4.78 7.50 -1.73
N ARG A 49 4.90 7.63 -0.41
CA ARG A 49 6.17 7.54 0.31
C ARG A 49 6.01 6.75 1.60
N LEU A 50 7.12 6.23 2.10
CA LEU A 50 7.20 5.49 3.36
C LEU A 50 8.62 5.54 3.92
N ILE A 51 8.80 5.08 5.15
CA ILE A 51 10.09 4.93 5.81
C ILE A 51 10.42 3.45 5.93
N ILE A 52 11.63 3.06 5.52
CA ILE A 52 12.08 1.67 5.59
C ILE A 52 13.48 1.58 6.20
N PRO A 53 13.85 0.44 6.84
CA PRO A 53 15.18 0.28 7.40
C PRO A 53 16.25 0.44 6.33
N ARG A 54 17.36 1.09 6.68
CA ARG A 54 18.47 1.35 5.75
C ARG A 54 19.10 0.07 5.19
N SER A 55 19.11 -1.00 5.98
CA SER A 55 19.62 -2.30 5.56
C SER A 55 18.64 -3.08 4.68
N TRP A 56 17.36 -2.70 4.64
CA TRP A 56 16.32 -3.43 3.93
C TRP A 56 16.22 -3.00 2.47
N LYS A 57 15.78 -3.93 1.63
CA LYS A 57 15.61 -3.73 0.20
C LYS A 57 14.16 -3.46 -0.15
N PHE A 58 13.90 -2.41 -0.92
CA PHE A 58 12.62 -2.17 -1.57
C PHE A 58 12.60 -2.73 -2.99
N SER A 59 11.47 -3.30 -3.40
CA SER A 59 11.24 -3.75 -4.78
C SER A 59 9.78 -3.55 -5.18
N GLY A 60 9.54 -2.95 -6.34
CA GLY A 60 8.19 -2.68 -6.85
C GLY A 60 7.89 -1.19 -6.97
N GLY A 61 6.62 -0.82 -6.85
CA GLY A 61 6.14 0.55 -6.94
C GLY A 61 4.72 0.62 -7.52
N VAL A 62 4.49 1.53 -8.45
CA VAL A 62 3.24 1.60 -9.22
C VAL A 62 3.34 0.73 -10.46
N SER A 63 2.36 -0.17 -10.63
CA SER A 63 2.23 -1.02 -11.81
C SER A 63 0.96 -0.66 -12.57
N TRP A 64 1.07 -0.47 -13.88
CA TRP A 64 -0.05 -0.19 -14.77
C TRP A 64 -0.37 -1.34 -15.71
N ASN A 65 -1.64 -1.67 -15.82
CA ASN A 65 -2.18 -2.54 -16.86
C ASN A 65 -2.91 -1.70 -17.91
N PHE A 66 -2.17 -1.29 -18.95
CA PHE A 66 -2.70 -0.58 -20.11
C PHE A 66 -3.49 -1.46 -21.09
N GLY A 67 -3.52 -2.78 -20.88
CA GLY A 67 -4.37 -3.70 -21.65
C GLY A 67 -5.84 -3.64 -21.23
N LYS A 68 -6.15 -3.04 -20.07
CA LYS A 68 -7.52 -2.78 -19.61
C LYS A 68 -8.00 -1.40 -20.02
N THR A 69 -9.31 -1.23 -20.14
CA THR A 69 -9.95 0.07 -20.34
C THR A 69 -11.04 0.28 -19.28
N PRO A 70 -10.91 1.29 -18.41
CA PRO A 70 -9.75 2.17 -18.25
C PRO A 70 -8.50 1.40 -17.79
N PRO A 71 -7.29 1.94 -18.01
CA PRO A 71 -6.07 1.32 -17.48
C PRO A 71 -6.13 1.19 -15.96
N GLU A 72 -5.58 0.09 -15.50
CA GLU A 72 -5.59 -0.26 -14.08
C GLU A 72 -4.23 0.03 -13.46
N ALA A 73 -4.20 0.91 -12.46
CA ALA A 73 -3.03 1.16 -11.64
C ALA A 73 -3.13 0.42 -10.31
N SER A 74 -2.02 -0.10 -9.80
CA SER A 74 -1.92 -0.72 -8.48
C SER A 74 -0.56 -0.41 -7.84
N THR A 75 -0.56 -0.15 -6.54
CA THR A 75 0.67 -0.14 -5.75
C THR A 75 1.02 -1.58 -5.39
N VAL A 76 2.14 -2.10 -5.89
CA VAL A 76 2.61 -3.46 -5.64
C VAL A 76 4.08 -3.40 -5.30
N PHE A 77 4.44 -3.77 -4.07
CA PHE A 77 5.83 -3.72 -3.63
C PHE A 77 6.11 -4.66 -2.47
N THR A 78 7.40 -4.92 -2.27
CA THR A 78 7.93 -5.62 -1.11
C THR A 78 9.04 -4.80 -0.44
N VAL A 79 9.16 -4.96 0.88
CA VAL A 79 10.29 -4.48 1.68
C VAL A 79 10.87 -5.68 2.41
N SER A 80 12.10 -6.09 2.10
CA SER A 80 12.72 -7.30 2.65
C SER A 80 13.99 -7.03 3.45
N SER A 81 14.19 -7.80 4.52
CA SER A 81 15.44 -7.82 5.28
C SER A 81 16.62 -8.28 4.40
N PRO A 82 17.88 -7.95 4.78
CA PRO A 82 19.07 -8.37 4.04
C PRO A 82 19.14 -9.87 3.72
N ASP A 83 18.64 -10.69 4.64
CA ASP A 83 18.60 -12.15 4.52
C ASP A 83 17.31 -12.69 3.87
N ASN A 84 16.39 -11.81 3.46
CA ASN A 84 15.08 -12.08 2.89
C ASN A 84 14.17 -12.97 3.75
N ARG A 85 14.41 -13.04 5.06
CA ARG A 85 13.57 -13.85 5.96
C ARG A 85 12.37 -13.07 6.50
N SER A 86 12.52 -11.75 6.63
CA SER A 86 11.47 -10.84 7.06
C SER A 86 11.04 -9.98 5.88
N VAL A 87 9.75 -9.96 5.56
CA VAL A 87 9.23 -9.26 4.38
C VAL A 87 7.90 -8.62 4.71
N TYR A 88 7.74 -7.36 4.32
CA TYR A 88 6.45 -6.69 4.15
C TYR A 88 6.07 -6.74 2.66
N GLU A 89 4.83 -7.08 2.35
CA GLU A 89 4.30 -7.23 0.99
C GLU A 89 2.98 -6.46 0.84
N GLN A 90 2.94 -5.50 -0.08
CA GLN A 90 1.72 -4.85 -0.55
C GLN A 90 1.32 -5.47 -1.88
N ASN A 91 0.17 -6.12 -1.92
CA ASN A 91 -0.36 -6.70 -3.15
C ASN A 91 -1.21 -5.69 -3.92
N GLY A 92 -1.30 -5.93 -5.23
CA GLY A 92 -2.19 -5.19 -6.10
C GLY A 92 -3.65 -5.44 -5.78
N ARG A 93 -4.50 -4.50 -6.17
CA ARG A 93 -5.95 -4.68 -6.03
C ARG A 93 -6.42 -5.77 -6.97
N MET A 94 -7.40 -6.54 -6.53
CA MET A 94 -8.06 -7.54 -7.38
C MET A 94 -9.44 -7.03 -7.77
N ASN A 95 -9.81 -7.13 -9.04
CA ASN A 95 -11.16 -6.76 -9.48
C ASN A 95 -12.03 -8.00 -9.57
N MET A 96 -12.94 -8.13 -8.62
CA MET A 96 -13.91 -9.21 -8.56
C MET A 96 -15.28 -8.67 -8.97
N PHE A 97 -16.07 -9.52 -9.62
CA PHE A 97 -17.43 -9.19 -10.03
C PHE A 97 -18.37 -10.36 -9.78
N TYR A 98 -19.62 -10.04 -9.46
CA TYR A 98 -20.69 -11.02 -9.40
C TYR A 98 -22.04 -10.39 -9.74
N SER A 99 -22.87 -11.15 -10.43
CA SER A 99 -24.29 -10.86 -10.63
C SER A 99 -25.04 -12.19 -10.71
N GLN A 100 -26.34 -12.16 -10.42
CA GLN A 100 -27.22 -13.28 -10.72
C GLN A 100 -27.48 -13.42 -12.23
N ASP A 101 -27.23 -12.36 -13.00
CA ASP A 101 -27.32 -12.37 -14.46
C ASP A 101 -26.04 -12.96 -15.09
N PRO A 102 -26.14 -14.12 -15.77
CA PRO A 102 -24.99 -14.76 -16.42
C PRO A 102 -24.40 -13.95 -17.58
N GLY A 103 -25.21 -13.14 -18.26
CA GLY A 103 -24.77 -12.24 -19.33
C GLY A 103 -23.87 -11.14 -18.80
N LEU A 104 -24.24 -10.53 -17.66
CA LEU A 104 -23.38 -9.55 -16.98
C LEU A 104 -22.08 -10.19 -16.49
N CYS A 105 -22.13 -11.39 -15.91
CA CYS A 105 -20.93 -12.12 -15.50
C CYS A 105 -20.01 -12.41 -16.70
N SER A 106 -20.57 -12.88 -17.82
CA SER A 106 -19.81 -13.19 -19.03
C SER A 106 -19.15 -11.95 -19.61
N SER A 107 -19.89 -10.84 -19.69
CA SER A 107 -19.36 -9.55 -20.15
C SER A 107 -18.21 -9.05 -19.26
N ARG A 108 -18.35 -9.18 -17.94
CA ARG A 108 -17.31 -8.75 -16.99
C ARG A 108 -16.07 -9.65 -17.01
N ALA A 109 -16.24 -10.95 -17.21
CA ALA A 109 -15.12 -11.88 -17.38
C ALA A 109 -14.28 -11.51 -18.61
N LEU A 110 -14.92 -11.19 -19.74
CA LEU A 110 -14.24 -10.73 -20.97
C LEU A 110 -13.49 -9.41 -20.76
N SER A 111 -13.97 -8.54 -19.87
CA SER A 111 -13.28 -7.30 -19.47
C SER A 111 -12.13 -7.50 -18.47
N GLY A 112 -11.84 -8.76 -18.09
CA GLY A 112 -10.75 -9.12 -17.19
C GLY A 112 -11.07 -8.97 -15.70
N SER A 113 -12.36 -8.98 -15.33
CA SER A 113 -12.80 -9.15 -13.94
C SER A 113 -12.85 -10.63 -13.60
N GLU A 114 -12.46 -10.99 -12.38
CA GLU A 114 -12.67 -12.35 -11.89
C GLU A 114 -14.11 -12.51 -11.39
N ILE A 115 -14.78 -13.59 -11.81
CA ILE A 115 -16.17 -13.85 -11.43
C ILE A 115 -16.19 -14.68 -10.15
N LEU A 116 -16.50 -14.00 -9.04
CA LEU A 116 -16.51 -14.61 -7.72
C LEU A 116 -17.60 -13.98 -6.87
N LYS A 117 -18.44 -14.82 -6.26
CA LYS A 117 -19.49 -14.36 -5.34
C LYS A 117 -18.84 -13.61 -4.16
N PRO A 118 -19.35 -12.42 -3.78
CA PRO A 118 -18.86 -11.67 -2.64
C PRO A 118 -18.88 -12.52 -1.37
N MET A 119 -17.83 -12.39 -0.57
CA MET A 119 -17.69 -13.03 0.74
C MET A 119 -17.08 -12.04 1.73
N ALA A 120 -17.27 -12.29 3.02
CA ALA A 120 -16.66 -11.49 4.08
C ALA A 120 -15.12 -11.54 4.03
N ALA A 121 -14.48 -10.50 4.54
CA ALA A 121 -13.03 -10.31 4.46
C ALA A 121 -12.21 -11.46 5.08
N CYS A 122 -12.63 -11.99 6.25
CA CYS A 122 -11.99 -13.16 6.84
C CYS A 122 -12.10 -14.40 5.94
N ASP A 123 -13.27 -14.61 5.35
CA ASP A 123 -13.53 -15.75 4.47
C ASP A 123 -12.75 -15.63 3.17
N PHE A 124 -12.64 -14.43 2.62
CA PHE A 124 -11.81 -14.14 1.46
C PHE A 124 -10.35 -14.51 1.72
N LEU A 125 -9.78 -14.08 2.84
CA LEU A 125 -8.41 -14.44 3.20
C LEU A 125 -8.24 -15.96 3.36
N LYS A 126 -9.10 -16.60 4.16
CA LYS A 126 -8.98 -18.02 4.51
C LYS A 126 -9.24 -18.98 3.36
N LYS A 127 -10.31 -18.74 2.60
CA LYS A 127 -10.85 -19.70 1.63
C LYS A 127 -10.36 -19.42 0.21
N TYR A 128 -10.04 -18.16 -0.08
CA TYR A 128 -9.67 -17.74 -1.43
C TYR A 128 -8.20 -17.35 -1.56
N TYR A 129 -7.74 -16.35 -0.81
CA TYR A 129 -6.45 -15.68 -1.05
C TYR A 129 -5.24 -16.45 -0.50
N ILE A 130 -5.23 -16.80 0.80
CA ILE A 130 -4.08 -17.45 1.45
C ILE A 130 -3.76 -18.81 0.81
N PRO A 131 -4.74 -19.70 0.53
CA PRO A 131 -4.45 -20.97 -0.13
C PRO A 131 -3.81 -20.83 -1.52
N ARG A 132 -4.09 -19.73 -2.22
CA ARG A 132 -3.52 -19.44 -3.55
C ARG A 132 -2.10 -18.89 -3.44
N CYS A 133 -1.90 -17.84 -2.63
CA CYS A 133 -0.59 -17.18 -2.52
C CYS A 133 0.45 -18.00 -1.74
N ARG A 134 0.01 -18.97 -0.92
CA ARG A 134 0.88 -19.89 -0.16
C ARG A 134 0.68 -21.35 -0.55
N LYS A 135 0.35 -21.64 -1.82
CA LYS A 135 0.18 -23.03 -2.32
C LYS A 135 1.43 -23.92 -2.13
N GLY A 136 2.62 -23.32 -2.09
CA GLY A 136 3.90 -24.03 -2.01
C GLY A 136 4.43 -24.31 -0.60
N VAL A 137 3.72 -23.90 0.46
CA VAL A 137 4.17 -24.10 1.85
C VAL A 137 3.57 -25.36 2.45
N SER A 138 4.24 -25.94 3.44
CA SER A 138 3.72 -27.10 4.18
C SER A 138 3.17 -26.70 5.55
N SER A 139 2.27 -27.52 6.10
CA SER A 139 1.74 -27.36 7.47
C SER A 139 1.07 -26.00 7.73
N LEU A 140 0.43 -25.41 6.71
CA LEU A 140 -0.32 -24.17 6.85
C LEU A 140 -1.44 -24.31 7.89
N LYS A 141 -1.41 -23.46 8.90
CA LYS A 141 -2.39 -23.38 9.99
C LYS A 141 -2.81 -21.95 10.21
N ILE A 142 -4.10 -21.73 10.37
CA ILE A 142 -4.63 -20.43 10.81
C ILE A 142 -4.48 -20.36 12.33
N ARG A 143 -3.79 -19.34 12.84
CA ARG A 143 -3.61 -19.10 14.28
C ARG A 143 -4.69 -18.19 14.84
N GLN A 144 -4.97 -17.09 14.14
CA GLN A 144 -5.91 -16.07 14.59
C GLN A 144 -6.66 -15.50 13.40
N SER A 145 -7.88 -15.01 13.66
CA SER A 145 -8.65 -14.23 12.69
C SER A 145 -9.47 -13.18 13.41
N GLN A 146 -9.56 -12.01 12.82
CA GLN A 146 -10.22 -10.86 13.42
C GLN A 146 -10.86 -10.01 12.34
N THR A 147 -12.09 -9.55 12.58
CA THR A 147 -12.72 -8.49 11.80
C THR A 147 -12.19 -7.14 12.26
N LEU A 148 -11.97 -6.22 11.32
CA LEU A 148 -11.39 -4.91 11.58
C LEU A 148 -12.41 -3.81 11.26
N GLU A 149 -13.46 -3.72 12.08
CA GLU A 149 -14.61 -2.83 11.82
C GLU A 149 -14.22 -1.36 11.63
N ALA A 150 -13.28 -0.86 12.44
CA ALA A 150 -12.83 0.51 12.31
C ALA A 150 -12.09 0.75 10.99
N LEU A 151 -11.26 -0.20 10.55
CA LEU A 151 -10.59 -0.12 9.25
C LEU A 151 -11.60 -0.23 8.11
N ALA A 152 -12.61 -1.09 8.23
CA ALA A 152 -13.71 -1.20 7.27
C ALA A 152 -14.48 0.13 7.15
N ARG A 153 -14.81 0.78 8.27
CA ARG A 153 -15.48 2.09 8.27
C ARG A 153 -14.67 3.16 7.55
N GLN A 154 -13.38 3.27 7.87
CA GLN A 154 -12.49 4.25 7.24
C GLN A 154 -12.30 3.97 5.74
N ASN A 155 -12.16 2.71 5.35
CA ASN A 155 -12.07 2.34 3.95
C ASN A 155 -13.37 2.64 3.18
N ARG A 156 -14.55 2.47 3.82
CA ARG A 156 -15.84 2.89 3.24
C ARG A 156 -15.91 4.40 3.04
N GLU A 157 -15.51 5.20 4.01
CA GLU A 157 -15.50 6.66 3.91
C GLU A 157 -14.63 7.11 2.72
N LEU A 158 -13.40 6.59 2.62
CA LEU A 158 -12.52 6.85 1.49
C LEU A 158 -13.15 6.44 0.16
N ALA A 159 -13.74 5.24 0.08
CA ALA A 159 -14.42 4.77 -1.14
C ALA A 159 -15.61 5.65 -1.54
N CYS A 160 -16.36 6.20 -0.58
CA CYS A 160 -17.45 7.13 -0.85
C CYS A 160 -16.94 8.44 -1.43
N ILE A 161 -15.87 9.02 -0.88
CA ILE A 161 -15.23 10.24 -1.41
C ILE A 161 -14.75 10.01 -2.85
N GLN A 162 -14.07 8.88 -3.09
CA GLN A 162 -13.57 8.53 -4.42
C GLN A 162 -14.70 8.34 -5.43
N MET A 163 -15.80 7.70 -5.01
CA MET A 163 -16.96 7.50 -5.89
C MET A 163 -17.72 8.80 -6.17
N ASP A 164 -17.83 9.71 -5.19
CA ASP A 164 -18.42 11.03 -5.39
C ASP A 164 -17.63 11.82 -6.47
N LEU A 165 -16.30 11.85 -6.36
CA LEU A 165 -15.43 12.46 -7.37
C LEU A 165 -15.64 11.82 -8.75
N PHE A 166 -15.66 10.49 -8.82
CA PHE A 166 -15.89 9.77 -10.07
C PHE A 166 -17.25 10.16 -10.70
N SER A 167 -18.30 10.18 -9.88
CA SER A 167 -19.69 10.40 -10.31
C SER A 167 -19.95 11.84 -10.76
N ARG A 168 -19.22 12.82 -10.24
CA ARG A 168 -19.26 14.21 -10.74
C ARG A 168 -18.76 14.34 -12.18
N ILE A 169 -17.87 13.43 -12.61
CA ILE A 169 -17.27 13.44 -13.96
C ILE A 169 -18.05 12.53 -14.91
N LEU A 170 -18.48 11.37 -14.41
CA LEU A 170 -19.32 10.40 -15.11
C LEU A 170 -20.52 10.02 -14.22
N PRO A 171 -21.65 10.75 -14.32
CA PRO A 171 -22.85 10.46 -13.54
C PRO A 171 -23.41 9.07 -13.85
N PHE A 172 -23.75 8.32 -12.80
CA PHE A 172 -24.43 7.04 -12.96
C PHE A 172 -25.94 7.21 -13.11
N GLY A 173 -26.52 6.54 -14.10
CA GLY A 173 -27.98 6.48 -14.30
C GLY A 173 -28.68 5.40 -13.46
N PHE A 174 -28.00 4.81 -12.48
CA PHE A 174 -28.50 3.72 -11.66
C PHE A 174 -28.18 3.97 -10.18
N PRO A 175 -29.05 3.52 -9.25
CA PRO A 175 -28.75 3.56 -7.83
C PRO A 175 -27.65 2.55 -7.48
N TYR A 176 -26.81 2.90 -6.51
CA TYR A 176 -25.76 2.04 -6.00
C TYR A 176 -25.53 2.25 -4.50
N GLU A 177 -24.93 1.24 -3.88
CA GLU A 177 -24.49 1.28 -2.48
C GLU A 177 -23.00 0.95 -2.39
N ILE A 178 -22.31 1.59 -1.44
CA ILE A 178 -20.92 1.29 -1.10
C ILE A 178 -20.85 0.72 0.31
N HIS A 179 -20.32 -0.49 0.37
CA HIS A 179 -20.00 -1.20 1.61
C HIS A 179 -18.50 -1.47 1.67
N SER A 180 -17.98 -1.68 2.87
CA SER A 180 -16.61 -2.14 3.04
C SER A 180 -16.53 -3.17 4.16
N ASP A 181 -15.61 -4.09 4.00
CA ASP A 181 -15.22 -5.05 5.04
C ASP A 181 -13.70 -5.06 5.17
N ALA A 182 -13.19 -5.45 6.33
CA ALA A 182 -11.76 -5.55 6.58
C ALA A 182 -11.48 -6.65 7.60
N ALA A 183 -10.39 -7.37 7.41
CA ALA A 183 -10.01 -8.46 8.28
C ALA A 183 -8.51 -8.65 8.38
N ARG A 184 -8.14 -9.27 9.48
CA ARG A 184 -6.81 -9.79 9.76
C ARG A 184 -6.86 -11.31 9.89
N VAL A 185 -5.91 -12.01 9.29
CA VAL A 185 -5.70 -13.45 9.49
C VAL A 185 -4.21 -13.71 9.68
N GLN A 186 -3.85 -14.21 10.87
CA GLN A 186 -2.49 -14.68 11.15
C GLN A 186 -2.41 -16.17 10.87
N VAL A 187 -1.37 -16.58 10.15
CA VAL A 187 -1.08 -17.97 9.83
C VAL A 187 0.33 -18.36 10.26
N GLU A 188 0.51 -19.66 10.35
CA GLU A 188 1.79 -20.31 10.57
C GLU A 188 1.98 -21.39 9.52
N TYR A 189 3.19 -21.51 8.98
CA TYR A 189 3.52 -22.56 8.03
C TYR A 189 5.02 -22.87 8.05
N ILE A 190 5.40 -23.94 7.36
CA ILE A 190 6.79 -24.29 7.11
C ILE A 190 7.15 -23.91 5.67
N GLN A 191 8.19 -23.09 5.53
CA GLN A 191 8.78 -22.72 4.25
C GLN A 191 10.29 -22.93 4.33
N SER A 192 10.86 -23.68 3.38
CA SER A 192 12.29 -24.00 3.34
C SER A 192 12.82 -24.58 4.67
N GLY A 193 12.03 -25.46 5.30
CA GLY A 193 12.38 -26.13 6.56
C GLY A 193 12.27 -25.25 7.82
N ARG A 194 11.80 -24.00 7.70
CA ARG A 194 11.65 -23.07 8.82
C ARG A 194 10.20 -22.75 9.09
N LYS A 195 9.91 -22.55 10.37
CA LYS A 195 8.61 -22.10 10.85
C LYS A 195 8.47 -20.59 10.61
N ILE A 196 7.48 -20.20 9.83
CA ILE A 196 7.17 -18.81 9.49
C ILE A 196 5.84 -18.43 10.13
N ILE A 197 5.77 -17.21 10.69
CA ILE A 197 4.52 -16.55 11.02
C ILE A 197 4.27 -15.47 9.98
N GLU A 198 3.04 -15.40 9.48
CA GLU A 198 2.63 -14.36 8.53
C GLU A 198 1.29 -13.76 8.96
N ASP A 199 1.21 -12.45 8.88
CA ASP A 199 0.01 -11.67 9.13
C ASP A 199 -0.54 -11.13 7.82
N PHE A 200 -1.79 -11.46 7.49
CA PHE A 200 -2.50 -10.89 6.36
C PHE A 200 -3.53 -9.89 6.85
N THR A 201 -3.54 -8.69 6.27
CA THR A 201 -4.61 -7.72 6.40
C THR A 201 -5.25 -7.48 5.03
N VAL A 202 -6.57 -7.49 4.97
CA VAL A 202 -7.33 -7.14 3.76
C VAL A 202 -8.32 -6.03 4.05
N THR A 203 -8.46 -5.11 3.11
CA THR A 203 -9.62 -4.23 2.98
C THR A 203 -10.36 -4.59 1.70
N ILE A 204 -11.68 -4.66 1.77
CA ILE A 204 -12.53 -4.97 0.62
C ILE A 204 -13.58 -3.88 0.48
N THR A 205 -13.59 -3.20 -0.66
CA THR A 205 -14.69 -2.30 -1.04
C THR A 205 -15.68 -3.06 -1.89
N TYR A 206 -16.99 -2.94 -1.61
CA TYR A 206 -18.08 -3.47 -2.42
C TYR A 206 -18.90 -2.32 -2.97
N MET A 207 -19.11 -2.30 -4.28
CA MET A 207 -20.08 -1.44 -4.94
C MET A 207 -21.20 -2.35 -5.48
N VAL A 208 -22.40 -2.19 -4.94
CA VAL A 208 -23.60 -2.89 -5.41
C VAL A 208 -24.41 -1.91 -6.24
N ALA A 209 -24.48 -2.15 -7.55
CA ALA A 209 -25.29 -1.38 -8.48
C ALA A 209 -26.57 -2.15 -8.85
N TYR A 210 -27.69 -1.45 -8.96
CA TYR A 210 -28.98 -2.07 -9.29
C TYR A 210 -29.43 -1.64 -10.69
N TYR A 211 -29.53 -2.62 -11.58
CA TYR A 211 -29.94 -2.42 -12.98
C TYR A 211 -31.39 -2.85 -13.16
N GLN A 212 -32.13 -2.10 -13.97
CA GLN A 212 -33.42 -2.54 -14.49
C GLN A 212 -33.18 -3.59 -15.58
N SER A 213 -33.77 -4.77 -15.45
CA SER A 213 -33.78 -5.82 -16.46
C SER A 213 -35.21 -6.22 -16.79
N THR A 214 -35.42 -6.87 -17.94
CA THR A 214 -36.72 -7.45 -18.34
C THR A 214 -37.29 -8.40 -17.29
N TYR A 215 -36.42 -8.99 -16.45
CA TYR A 215 -36.80 -9.92 -15.37
C TYR A 215 -36.83 -9.28 -13.97
N GLY A 216 -36.82 -7.95 -13.89
CA GLY A 216 -36.81 -7.19 -12.63
C GLY A 216 -35.46 -6.55 -12.31
N ASN A 217 -35.29 -6.07 -11.07
CA ASN A 217 -34.04 -5.47 -10.63
C ASN A 217 -32.94 -6.53 -10.48
N VAL A 218 -31.84 -6.36 -11.22
CA VAL A 218 -30.65 -7.20 -11.11
C VAL A 218 -29.56 -6.44 -10.37
N GLY A 219 -29.14 -6.99 -9.24
CA GLY A 219 -27.97 -6.50 -8.51
C GLY A 219 -26.67 -6.99 -9.14
N ALA A 220 -25.73 -6.08 -9.35
CA ALA A 220 -24.37 -6.40 -9.76
C ALA A 220 -23.38 -5.83 -8.75
N THR A 221 -22.51 -6.70 -8.23
CA THR A 221 -21.52 -6.35 -7.23
C THR A 221 -20.14 -6.35 -7.85
N THR A 222 -19.50 -5.18 -7.90
CA THR A 222 -18.06 -5.08 -8.08
C THR A 222 -17.43 -5.03 -6.71
N TRP A 223 -16.42 -5.85 -6.44
CA TRP A 223 -15.75 -5.85 -5.15
C TRP A 223 -14.24 -5.97 -5.31
N ILE A 224 -13.51 -5.21 -4.50
CA ILE A 224 -12.10 -4.92 -4.73
C ILE A 224 -11.32 -5.21 -3.44
N PRO A 225 -10.82 -6.44 -3.26
CA PRO A 225 -9.90 -6.75 -2.18
C PRO A 225 -8.50 -6.19 -2.47
N VAL A 226 -7.90 -5.58 -1.45
CA VAL A 226 -6.50 -5.16 -1.40
C VAL A 226 -5.87 -5.81 -0.18
N VAL A 227 -4.82 -6.61 -0.40
CA VAL A 227 -4.16 -7.38 0.66
C VAL A 227 -2.76 -6.83 0.89
N ALA A 228 -2.42 -6.65 2.16
CA ALA A 228 -1.04 -6.50 2.61
C ALA A 228 -0.70 -7.65 3.56
N SER A 229 0.57 -8.04 3.60
CA SER A 229 1.05 -8.97 4.60
C SER A 229 2.45 -8.63 5.10
N PHE A 230 2.79 -9.14 6.26
CA PHE A 230 4.18 -9.24 6.68
C PHE A 230 4.45 -10.61 7.27
N HIS A 231 5.66 -11.12 7.05
CA HIS A 231 6.09 -12.39 7.61
C HIS A 231 7.53 -12.34 8.09
N ALA A 232 7.85 -13.23 9.03
CA ALA A 232 9.17 -13.45 9.56
C ALA A 232 9.29 -14.89 10.11
N PRO A 233 10.51 -15.41 10.34
CA PRO A 233 10.71 -16.61 11.15
C PRO A 233 9.99 -16.47 12.49
N ALA A 234 9.40 -17.56 12.97
CA ALA A 234 8.56 -17.53 14.17
C ALA A 234 9.30 -17.04 15.42
N ASP A 235 10.61 -17.29 15.49
CA ASP A 235 11.53 -16.85 16.55
C ASP A 235 11.98 -15.39 16.41
N GLU A 236 11.76 -14.77 15.25
CA GLU A 236 12.09 -13.35 14.99
C GLU A 236 10.86 -12.44 14.99
N MET A 237 9.66 -12.99 14.79
CA MET A 237 8.42 -12.21 14.56
C MET A 237 8.25 -11.08 15.60
N ASP A 238 8.31 -11.40 16.90
CA ASP A 238 8.10 -10.42 17.98
C ASP A 238 9.07 -9.23 17.91
N ARG A 239 10.32 -9.47 17.49
CA ARG A 239 11.33 -8.42 17.32
C ARG A 239 11.10 -7.60 16.06
N ARG A 240 10.51 -8.19 15.02
CA ARG A 240 10.25 -7.56 13.72
C ARG A 240 8.96 -6.75 13.67
N VAL A 241 8.00 -7.01 14.57
CA VAL A 241 6.71 -6.30 14.63
C VAL A 241 6.91 -4.77 14.64
N ARG A 242 7.86 -4.27 15.44
CA ARG A 242 8.13 -2.83 15.52
C ARG A 242 8.57 -2.25 14.15
N THR A 243 9.44 -2.96 13.44
CA THR A 243 9.87 -2.57 12.09
C THR A 243 8.70 -2.55 11.10
N PHE A 244 7.87 -3.60 11.08
CA PHE A 244 6.70 -3.65 10.19
C PHE A 244 5.68 -2.55 10.49
N LYS A 245 5.53 -2.20 11.77
CA LYS A 245 4.70 -1.08 12.20
C LYS A 245 5.21 0.24 11.65
N ILE A 246 6.51 0.56 11.81
CA ILE A 246 7.12 1.77 11.24
C ILE A 246 6.88 1.85 9.73
N ILE A 247 7.09 0.75 9.00
CA ILE A 247 6.86 0.69 7.55
C ILE A 247 5.40 1.00 7.20
N THR A 248 4.45 0.46 7.97
CA THR A 248 3.01 0.61 7.71
C THR A 248 2.51 2.01 8.06
N ASP A 249 2.85 2.52 9.24
CA ASP A 249 2.35 3.80 9.77
C ASP A 249 2.95 5.00 9.01
N SER A 250 4.21 4.89 8.60
CA SER A 250 4.91 5.95 7.85
C SER A 250 4.41 6.09 6.41
N ARG A 251 3.60 5.15 5.91
CA ARG A 251 3.06 5.23 4.55
C ARG A 251 2.14 6.45 4.43
N LYS A 252 2.44 7.29 3.46
CA LYS A 252 1.59 8.40 3.01
C LYS A 252 1.34 8.27 1.52
N ASP A 253 0.10 8.05 1.14
CA ASP A 253 -0.34 8.07 -0.25
C ASP A 253 -0.48 9.52 -0.72
N ASN A 254 -0.08 9.82 -1.96
CA ASN A 254 -0.25 11.16 -2.53
C ASN A 254 -1.72 11.37 -2.97
N PRO A 255 -2.48 12.26 -2.32
CA PRO A 255 -3.89 12.49 -2.65
C PRO A 255 -4.11 12.96 -4.09
N HIS A 256 -3.18 13.76 -4.64
CA HIS A 256 -3.25 14.23 -6.03
C HIS A 256 -3.10 13.08 -7.03
N TRP A 257 -2.23 12.11 -6.74
CA TRP A 257 -2.07 10.93 -7.58
C TRP A 257 -3.38 10.13 -7.67
N THR A 258 -4.04 9.93 -6.53
CA THR A 258 -5.33 9.24 -6.45
C THR A 258 -6.43 10.01 -7.18
N GLU A 259 -6.47 11.34 -7.02
CA GLU A 259 -7.45 12.18 -7.68
C GLU A 259 -7.31 12.14 -9.22
N ASP A 260 -6.08 12.32 -9.71
CA ASP A 260 -5.78 12.29 -11.14
C ASP A 260 -6.08 10.92 -11.74
N TYR A 261 -5.83 9.84 -10.99
CA TYR A 261 -6.21 8.50 -11.37
C TYR A 261 -7.73 8.36 -11.56
N ILE A 262 -8.53 8.86 -10.61
CA ILE A 262 -10.00 8.81 -10.69
C ILE A 262 -10.51 9.63 -11.88
N ARG A 263 -9.96 10.85 -12.07
CA ARG A 263 -10.29 11.72 -13.21
C ARG A 263 -10.00 11.03 -14.55
N LEU A 264 -8.85 10.37 -14.64
CA LEU A 264 -8.46 9.61 -15.82
C LEU A 264 -9.45 8.48 -16.11
N CYS A 265 -9.79 7.67 -15.10
CA CYS A 265 -10.73 6.57 -15.25
C CYS A 265 -12.13 7.05 -15.68
N ALA A 266 -12.67 8.08 -15.03
CA ALA A 266 -13.98 8.64 -15.35
C ALA A 266 -14.01 9.24 -16.77
N THR A 267 -12.95 9.96 -17.16
CA THR A 267 -12.82 10.54 -18.51
C THR A 267 -12.74 9.47 -19.59
N ILE A 268 -11.90 8.45 -19.41
CA ILE A 268 -11.79 7.34 -20.37
C ILE A 268 -13.12 6.61 -20.51
N ALA A 269 -13.84 6.39 -19.40
CA ALA A 269 -15.14 5.75 -19.42
C ALA A 269 -16.21 6.61 -20.10
N ARG A 270 -16.27 7.91 -19.80
CA ARG A 270 -17.22 8.85 -20.41
C ARG A 270 -16.98 8.99 -21.92
N ASP A 271 -15.73 9.20 -22.31
CA ASP A 271 -15.36 9.54 -23.70
C ASP A 271 -15.05 8.27 -24.52
N GLN A 272 -15.29 7.07 -23.96
CA GLN A 272 -15.08 5.76 -24.58
C GLN A 272 -13.68 5.61 -25.23
N ILE A 273 -12.65 6.12 -24.55
CA ILE A 273 -11.28 6.15 -25.10
C ILE A 273 -10.69 4.74 -25.09
N ARG A 274 -10.38 4.20 -26.28
CA ARG A 274 -9.79 2.86 -26.44
C ARG A 274 -8.32 2.85 -26.87
N ARG A 275 -7.83 3.93 -27.51
CA ARG A 275 -6.46 3.99 -28.06
C ARG A 275 -5.46 4.40 -26.99
N LYS A 276 -4.34 3.68 -26.88
CA LYS A 276 -3.28 3.94 -25.89
C LYS A 276 -2.74 5.37 -25.93
N GLU A 277 -2.52 5.94 -27.11
CA GLU A 277 -2.02 7.33 -27.25
C GLU A 277 -3.01 8.35 -26.67
N ALA A 278 -4.30 8.17 -26.92
CA ALA A 278 -5.35 9.02 -26.38
C ALA A 278 -5.49 8.87 -24.86
N VAL A 279 -5.29 7.67 -24.32
CA VAL A 279 -5.20 7.42 -22.87
C VAL A 279 -4.04 8.21 -22.25
N LEU A 280 -2.84 8.16 -22.85
CA LEU A 280 -1.67 8.91 -22.36
C LEU A 280 -1.88 10.43 -22.46
N ALA A 281 -2.57 10.90 -23.51
CA ALA A 281 -2.95 12.30 -23.62
C ALA A 281 -3.94 12.73 -22.51
N SER A 282 -4.95 11.90 -22.21
CA SER A 282 -5.88 12.15 -21.11
C SER A 282 -5.19 12.12 -19.75
N MET A 283 -4.21 11.24 -19.56
CA MET A 283 -3.40 11.17 -18.35
C MET A 283 -2.64 12.47 -18.09
N ARG A 284 -2.02 13.05 -19.12
CA ARG A 284 -1.35 14.36 -19.02
C ARG A 284 -2.31 15.50 -18.72
N LYS A 285 -3.57 15.41 -19.17
CA LYS A 285 -4.60 16.42 -18.88
C LYS A 285 -5.15 16.30 -17.46
N ALA A 286 -5.24 15.08 -16.93
CA ALA A 286 -5.61 14.85 -15.54
C ALA A 286 -4.53 15.44 -14.62
N ALA A 287 -3.25 15.14 -14.92
CA ALA A 287 -2.11 15.71 -14.23
C ALA A 287 -2.12 17.25 -14.26
N GLY A 288 -2.38 17.88 -13.11
CA GLY A 288 -2.29 19.34 -12.94
C GLY A 288 -3.61 20.08 -12.69
N ALA A 289 -4.76 19.38 -12.66
CA ALA A 289 -6.02 19.98 -12.22
C ALA A 289 -6.09 20.04 -10.69
N ARG A 290 -5.80 21.20 -10.08
CA ARG A 290 -5.96 21.40 -8.62
C ARG A 290 -7.43 21.33 -8.20
N SER A 291 -7.68 20.79 -7.00
CA SER A 291 -9.02 20.53 -6.48
C SER A 291 -9.02 20.47 -4.95
N GLU A 292 -10.13 20.90 -4.35
CA GLU A 292 -10.38 20.87 -2.90
C GLU A 292 -10.58 19.43 -2.37
N ILE A 293 -10.78 18.44 -3.25
CA ILE A 293 -11.02 17.03 -2.87
C ILE A 293 -9.75 16.37 -2.31
N SER A 294 -8.56 16.86 -2.69
CA SER A 294 -7.29 16.37 -2.19
C SER A 294 -7.20 16.45 -0.65
N ASP A 295 -7.76 17.50 -0.05
CA ASP A 295 -7.73 17.68 1.42
C ASP A 295 -8.62 16.64 2.11
N MET A 296 -9.81 16.38 1.57
CA MET A 296 -10.71 15.33 2.05
C MET A 296 -10.08 13.94 1.94
N ILE A 297 -9.41 13.65 0.81
CA ILE A 297 -8.70 12.39 0.61
C ILE A 297 -7.55 12.26 1.64
N SER A 298 -6.81 13.35 1.87
CA SER A 298 -5.71 13.39 2.83
C SER A 298 -6.18 13.11 4.26
N GLU A 299 -7.26 13.76 4.69
CA GLU A 299 -7.86 13.53 6.02
C GLU A 299 -8.34 12.08 6.17
N SER A 300 -8.97 11.52 5.12
CA SER A 300 -9.43 10.13 5.13
C SER A 300 -8.26 9.13 5.20
N TYR A 301 -7.14 9.42 4.54
CA TYR A 301 -5.92 8.62 4.70
C TYR A 301 -5.36 8.68 6.12
N ALA A 302 -5.35 9.85 6.76
CA ALA A 302 -4.91 9.98 8.15
C ALA A 302 -5.76 9.12 9.10
N LYS A 303 -7.09 9.21 9.02
CA LYS A 303 -8.00 8.39 9.84
C LYS A 303 -7.86 6.89 9.56
N ARG A 304 -7.56 6.51 8.31
CA ARG A 304 -7.31 5.11 7.95
C ARG A 304 -6.04 4.58 8.61
N ASN A 305 -4.98 5.38 8.68
CA ASN A 305 -3.74 5.00 9.37
C ASN A 305 -3.99 4.76 10.88
N GLU A 306 -4.76 5.61 11.55
CA GLU A 306 -5.16 5.40 12.96
C GLU A 306 -5.94 4.08 13.16
N ALA A 307 -6.59 3.55 12.12
CA ALA A 307 -7.26 2.25 12.19
C ALA A 307 -6.30 1.06 12.03
N TYR A 308 -5.15 1.23 11.36
CA TYR A 308 -4.09 0.23 11.30
C TYR A 308 -3.34 0.09 12.61
N ASP A 309 -3.24 1.15 13.43
CA ASP A 309 -2.54 1.11 14.73
C ASP A 309 -3.02 -0.04 15.63
N ARG A 310 -4.34 -0.25 15.69
CA ARG A 310 -4.98 -1.30 16.50
C ARG A 310 -4.62 -2.73 16.09
N ILE A 311 -4.11 -2.95 14.87
CA ILE A 311 -3.66 -4.28 14.43
C ILE A 311 -2.40 -4.70 15.18
N PHE A 312 -1.46 -3.78 15.34
CA PHE A 312 -0.17 -4.05 15.98
C PHE A 312 -0.25 -4.13 17.51
N GLU A 313 -1.24 -3.48 18.14
CA GLU A 313 -1.50 -3.60 19.58
C GLU A 313 -1.75 -5.04 20.04
N SER A 314 -2.25 -5.91 19.13
CA SER A 314 -2.54 -7.31 19.42
C SER A 314 -1.32 -8.24 19.39
N TYR A 315 -0.17 -7.78 18.90
CA TYR A 315 1.04 -8.60 18.76
C TYR A 315 1.91 -8.61 20.01
N SER A 316 2.09 -7.46 20.66
CA SER A 316 2.98 -7.35 21.80
C SER A 316 2.69 -6.11 22.64
N ASP A 317 2.80 -6.26 23.95
CA ASP A 317 2.73 -5.17 24.93
C ASP A 317 3.80 -4.09 24.67
N ALA A 318 4.91 -4.46 24.03
CA ALA A 318 6.02 -3.57 23.66
C ALA A 318 5.73 -2.62 22.47
N VAL A 319 4.57 -2.79 21.82
CA VAL A 319 4.11 -1.99 20.66
C VAL A 319 2.83 -1.22 21.01
N ARG A 320 2.49 -1.14 22.31
CA ARG A 320 1.29 -0.45 22.78
C ARG A 320 1.52 1.05 22.77
N SER A 321 0.91 1.69 21.77
CA SER A 321 0.86 3.14 21.49
C SER A 321 1.85 3.60 20.41
N VAL A 322 1.51 4.71 19.76
CA VAL A 322 2.39 5.46 18.86
C VAL A 322 2.61 6.87 19.40
N ASN A 323 3.80 7.39 19.18
CA ASN A 323 4.08 8.81 19.34
C ASN A 323 4.16 9.44 17.94
N SER A 324 3.46 10.56 17.76
CA SER A 324 3.62 11.40 16.57
C SER A 324 4.87 12.25 16.71
N TYR A 325 5.75 12.19 15.73
CA TYR A 325 6.91 13.07 15.59
C TYR A 325 6.72 13.99 14.40
N VAL A 326 7.16 15.23 14.56
CA VAL A 326 7.23 16.19 13.46
C VAL A 326 8.66 16.19 12.94
N ASP A 327 8.85 15.87 11.67
CA ASP A 327 10.11 16.06 10.96
C ASP A 327 10.27 17.55 10.63
N PRO A 328 11.18 18.28 11.30
CA PRO A 328 11.32 19.72 11.14
C PRO A 328 11.94 20.15 9.80
N ILE A 329 12.48 19.20 9.02
CA ILE A 329 13.17 19.46 7.75
C ILE A 329 12.21 19.27 6.57
N ASN A 330 11.40 18.20 6.59
CA ASN A 330 10.48 17.86 5.51
C ASN A 330 9.02 18.28 5.76
N ASP A 331 8.72 18.87 6.92
CA ASP A 331 7.38 19.33 7.32
C ASP A 331 6.28 18.26 7.13
N TRP A 332 6.57 17.05 7.62
CA TRP A 332 5.61 15.95 7.61
C TRP A 332 5.63 15.17 8.92
N GLU A 333 4.47 14.61 9.26
CA GLU A 333 4.24 13.88 10.51
C GLU A 333 4.53 12.38 10.32
N ILE A 334 5.36 11.85 11.22
CA ILE A 334 5.76 10.45 11.26
C ILE A 334 5.23 9.87 12.55
N GLU A 335 4.40 8.83 12.43
CA GLU A 335 3.96 8.04 13.58
C GLU A 335 4.95 6.90 13.80
N LEU A 336 5.48 6.82 15.02
CA LEU A 336 6.43 5.79 15.41
C LEU A 336 5.87 5.02 16.61
N PRO A 337 6.11 3.70 16.69
CA PRO A 337 5.84 2.93 17.90
C PRO A 337 6.45 3.63 19.13
N THR A 338 5.71 3.69 20.24
CA THR A 338 6.20 4.27 21.50
C THR A 338 7.47 3.58 21.99
N GLY A 339 8.32 4.34 22.69
CA GLY A 339 9.58 3.85 23.27
C GLY A 339 10.83 4.58 22.77
N HIS A 340 10.78 5.17 21.59
CA HIS A 340 11.90 5.95 21.06
C HIS A 340 11.96 7.34 21.73
N ASP A 341 12.69 7.48 22.82
CA ASP A 341 12.95 8.80 23.45
C ASP A 341 13.84 9.70 22.59
N ASN A 342 14.56 9.10 21.65
CA ASN A 342 15.47 9.77 20.74
C ASN A 342 15.14 9.43 19.29
N ALA A 343 14.49 10.38 18.62
CA ALA A 343 14.18 10.34 17.20
C ALA A 343 14.87 11.51 16.50
N TRP A 344 15.64 11.23 15.45
CA TRP A 344 16.50 12.18 14.78
C TRP A 344 16.33 12.09 13.26
N THR A 345 16.53 13.22 12.57
CA THR A 345 16.51 13.27 11.10
C THR A 345 17.62 14.17 10.57
N ASN A 346 18.14 13.83 9.39
CA ASN A 346 19.01 14.70 8.61
C ASN A 346 18.33 15.19 7.30
N GLY A 347 17.01 15.01 7.18
CA GLY A 347 16.20 15.36 6.01
C GLY A 347 16.01 14.20 5.02
N PHE A 348 16.86 13.16 5.09
CA PHE A 348 16.77 11.98 4.21
C PHE A 348 16.69 10.67 4.99
N GLU A 349 17.42 10.61 6.10
CA GLU A 349 17.52 9.48 7.00
C GLU A 349 16.88 9.80 8.35
N TYR A 350 16.48 8.75 9.05
CA TYR A 350 15.94 8.79 10.39
C TYR A 350 16.67 7.81 11.29
N ILE A 351 16.91 8.20 12.53
CA ILE A 351 17.44 7.30 13.56
C ILE A 351 16.46 7.28 14.74
N PHE A 352 16.09 6.08 15.17
CA PHE A 352 15.23 5.84 16.32
C PHE A 352 15.97 5.01 17.37
N SER A 353 16.19 5.57 18.54
CA SER A 353 16.91 4.92 19.63
C SER A 353 16.12 5.00 20.94
N ASP A 354 16.20 3.92 21.71
CA ASP A 354 15.64 3.79 23.06
C ASP A 354 16.69 4.16 24.14
N ASP A 355 17.96 4.38 23.75
CA ASP A 355 19.00 4.83 24.67
C ASP A 355 18.86 6.33 24.94
N ALA A 356 18.60 6.69 26.20
CA ALA A 356 18.41 8.07 26.65
C ALA A 356 19.62 8.99 26.40
N GLY A 357 20.83 8.43 26.36
CA GLY A 357 22.07 9.17 26.10
C GLY A 357 22.45 9.27 24.62
N PHE A 358 21.64 8.72 23.72
CA PHE A 358 21.98 8.65 22.31
C PHE A 358 21.90 10.02 21.62
N ASP A 359 23.04 10.48 21.11
CA ASP A 359 23.16 11.63 20.21
C ASP A 359 23.93 11.22 18.95
N PRO A 360 23.25 11.15 17.78
CA PRO A 360 23.90 10.75 16.54
C PRO A 360 24.86 11.81 16.00
N ASN A 361 24.96 13.01 16.59
CA ASN A 361 25.97 14.00 16.22
C ASN A 361 27.34 13.70 16.85
N ILE A 362 27.40 12.85 17.88
CA ILE A 362 28.67 12.44 18.49
C ILE A 362 29.35 11.42 17.57
N GLY A 363 30.40 11.85 16.88
CA GLY A 363 31.19 10.99 15.99
C GLY A 363 30.63 10.82 14.56
N SER A 364 29.55 11.53 14.22
CA SER A 364 29.01 11.56 12.86
C SER A 364 29.53 12.76 12.05
N SER A 365 29.66 12.58 10.75
CA SER A 365 29.99 13.64 9.78
C SER A 365 28.74 14.33 9.22
N GLN A 366 27.55 13.84 9.57
CA GLN A 366 26.25 14.39 9.16
C GLN A 366 25.66 15.27 10.27
N GLN A 367 24.81 16.21 9.89
CA GLN A 367 24.05 17.02 10.85
C GLN A 367 22.69 16.38 11.11
N TRP A 368 22.45 15.98 12.35
CA TRP A 368 21.21 15.39 12.81
C TRP A 368 20.42 16.37 13.66
N THR A 369 19.17 16.59 13.28
CA THR A 369 18.21 17.40 14.02
C THR A 369 17.27 16.48 14.80
N ARG A 370 17.08 16.76 16.09
CA ARG A 370 16.14 16.00 16.91
C ARG A 370 14.70 16.33 16.48
N MET A 371 13.88 15.30 16.32
CA MET A 371 12.47 15.46 15.99
C MET A 371 11.66 15.73 17.26
N GLY A 372 10.76 16.72 17.19
CA GLY A 372 9.87 17.05 18.29
C GLY A 372 8.71 16.05 18.38
N ARG A 373 8.34 15.65 19.60
CA ARG A 373 7.07 14.95 19.83
C ARG A 373 5.93 15.95 19.69
N LYS A 374 4.89 15.58 18.96
CA LYS A 374 3.63 16.33 18.93
C LYS A 374 2.82 15.91 20.15
N HIS A 375 2.63 16.83 21.09
CA HIS A 375 1.68 16.61 22.19
C HIS A 375 0.27 16.61 21.60
N LYS A 376 -0.46 15.49 21.79
CA LYS A 376 -1.89 15.40 21.42
C LYS A 376 -2.74 16.23 22.35
#